data_AF-G8C1G9-F1
#
_entry.id   AF-G8C1G9-F1
#
_cell.length_a   1.000
_cell.length_b   1.000
_cell.length_c   1.000
_cell.angle_alpha   90.00
_cell.angle_beta   90.00
_cell.angle_gamma   90.00
#
_symmetry.space_group_name_H-M   'P 1'
#
loop_
_entity.id
_entity.type
_entity.pdbx_description
1 polymer ?
#
loop_
_entity_poly.entity_id
_entity_poly.type
_entity_poly.pdbx_seq_one_letter_code
_entity_poly.pdbx_strand_id
1 'polypeptide(L)'
;MKVHDNNLDDVWGSDNSEDDNQHQYDISKLKTIHNDRGYLDGITSSKETNLQDGFNAGFPNGSNLGYRVGKILGTLQSLSYILNNQETSGKESGFSQSVRQDLVDAQQELKINKVLIKSLFDNNLDLTENSHDILEKWESKIKTYTKYYNIDF
;
A
#
# COMPACT_ATOMS: atom_id res chain seq x y z
N MET A 1 -26.45 78.82 -40.71
CA MET A 1 -26.50 79.09 -39.25
C MET A 1 -26.44 77.74 -38.54
N LYS A 2 -25.36 77.51 -37.74
CA LYS A 2 -25.14 76.43 -36.74
C LYS A 2 -25.11 74.99 -37.30
N VAL A 3 -23.96 74.33 -37.49
CA VAL A 3 -22.94 73.80 -36.55
C VAL A 3 -23.51 72.78 -35.54
N HIS A 4 -22.75 71.69 -35.38
CA HIS A 4 -22.73 70.65 -34.32
C HIS A 4 -23.41 69.33 -34.69
N ASP A 5 -22.85 68.17 -34.38
CA ASP A 5 -21.47 67.71 -34.18
C ASP A 5 -21.59 66.19 -34.00
N ASN A 6 -20.55 65.47 -34.37
CA ASN A 6 -20.34 64.06 -34.09
C ASN A 6 -20.57 63.75 -32.60
N ASN A 7 -21.49 62.84 -32.21
CA ASN A 7 -21.40 62.15 -30.91
C ASN A 7 -22.52 61.12 -30.62
N LEU A 8 -22.72 60.10 -31.45
CA LEU A 8 -23.62 58.99 -31.07
C LEU A 8 -23.06 57.58 -31.33
N ASP A 9 -21.82 57.45 -31.78
CA ASP A 9 -21.20 56.14 -32.07
C ASP A 9 -20.07 55.76 -31.09
N ASP A 10 -19.88 56.53 -30.01
CA ASP A 10 -18.79 56.32 -29.04
C ASP A 10 -19.30 56.31 -27.59
N VAL A 11 -20.47 55.72 -27.36
CA VAL A 11 -21.06 55.59 -26.01
C VAL A 11 -20.41 54.45 -25.20
N TRP A 12 -19.64 53.58 -25.85
CA TRP A 12 -18.96 52.45 -25.22
C TRP A 12 -17.41 52.52 -25.29
N GLY A 13 -16.84 53.65 -25.72
CA GLY A 13 -15.40 53.74 -26.02
C GLY A 13 -14.58 54.80 -25.29
N SER A 14 -15.20 55.74 -24.54
CA SER A 14 -14.47 56.96 -24.14
C SER A 14 -14.32 57.23 -22.64
N ASP A 15 -14.68 56.32 -21.72
CA ASP A 15 -14.47 56.54 -20.28
C ASP A 15 -14.30 55.23 -19.50
N ASN A 16 -13.23 54.46 -19.78
CA ASN A 16 -12.72 53.46 -18.81
C ASN A 16 -11.33 52.88 -19.13
N SER A 17 -10.42 53.65 -19.74
CA SER A 17 -9.10 53.11 -20.13
C SER A 17 -8.23 52.65 -18.95
N GLU A 18 -8.42 53.17 -17.74
CA GLU A 18 -7.65 52.73 -16.56
C GLU A 18 -8.24 51.48 -15.89
N ASP A 19 -9.56 51.37 -15.84
CA ASP A 19 -10.28 50.23 -15.24
C ASP A 19 -10.18 48.98 -16.14
N ASP A 20 -10.33 49.12 -17.46
CA ASP A 20 -10.18 48.01 -18.41
C ASP A 20 -8.75 47.44 -18.44
N ASN A 21 -7.72 48.30 -18.29
CA ASN A 21 -6.34 47.86 -18.18
C ASN A 21 -6.07 47.12 -16.86
N GLN A 22 -6.70 47.53 -15.76
CA GLN A 22 -6.64 46.83 -14.47
C GLN A 22 -7.37 45.48 -14.55
N HIS A 23 -8.57 45.42 -15.13
CA HIS A 23 -9.31 44.17 -15.36
C HIS A 23 -8.53 43.21 -16.25
N GLN A 24 -7.89 43.71 -17.32
CA GLN A 24 -7.07 42.87 -18.21
C GLN A 24 -5.80 42.35 -17.52
N TYR A 25 -5.18 43.15 -16.65
CA TYR A 25 -4.06 42.72 -15.81
C TYR A 25 -4.49 41.66 -14.80
N ASP A 26 -5.62 41.85 -14.13
CA ASP A 26 -6.16 40.90 -13.16
C ASP A 26 -6.56 39.58 -13.81
N ILE A 27 -7.19 39.62 -14.99
CA ILE A 27 -7.49 38.41 -15.77
C ILE A 27 -6.21 37.69 -16.19
N SER A 28 -5.17 38.42 -16.58
CA SER A 28 -3.87 37.83 -16.95
C SER A 28 -3.17 37.19 -15.76
N LYS A 29 -3.21 37.86 -14.60
CA LYS A 29 -2.68 37.34 -13.34
C LYS A 29 -3.43 36.09 -12.88
N LEU A 30 -4.75 36.08 -12.96
CA LEU A 30 -5.59 34.92 -12.66
C LEU A 30 -5.26 33.74 -13.58
N LYS A 31 -5.08 33.98 -14.89
CA LYS A 31 -4.67 32.95 -15.85
C LYS A 31 -3.32 32.33 -15.48
N THR A 32 -2.31 33.15 -15.16
CA THR A 32 -1.00 32.66 -14.72
C THR A 32 -1.12 31.82 -13.45
N ILE A 33 -1.86 32.31 -12.45
CA ILE A 33 -2.10 31.56 -11.21
C ILE A 33 -2.78 30.22 -11.48
N HIS A 34 -3.79 30.18 -12.35
CA HIS A 34 -4.47 28.94 -12.71
C HIS A 34 -3.58 27.98 -13.50
N ASN A 35 -2.79 28.49 -14.43
CA ASN A 35 -1.85 27.70 -15.21
C ASN A 35 -0.77 27.08 -14.31
N ASP A 36 -0.18 27.89 -13.44
CA ASP A 36 0.86 27.44 -12.51
C ASP A 36 0.31 26.42 -11.52
N ARG A 37 -0.91 26.66 -10.99
CA ARG A 37 -1.62 25.69 -10.14
C ARG A 37 -1.93 24.41 -10.89
N GLY A 38 -2.46 24.48 -12.11
CA GLY A 38 -2.81 23.32 -12.93
C GLY A 38 -1.58 22.49 -13.31
N TYR A 39 -0.45 23.13 -13.60
CA TYR A 39 0.81 22.44 -13.86
C TYR A 39 1.35 21.73 -12.61
N LEU A 40 1.34 22.42 -11.46
CA LEU A 40 1.77 21.84 -10.19
C LEU A 40 0.87 20.67 -9.78
N ASP A 41 -0.44 20.83 -9.93
CA ASP A 41 -1.43 19.79 -9.68
C ASP A 41 -1.25 18.60 -10.63
N GLY A 42 -1.04 18.85 -11.93
CA GLY A 42 -0.76 17.81 -12.91
C GLY A 42 0.49 16.98 -12.58
N ILE A 43 1.58 17.61 -12.16
CA ILE A 43 2.79 16.92 -11.71
C ILE A 43 2.51 16.10 -10.45
N THR A 44 1.82 16.70 -9.48
CA THR A 44 1.56 16.07 -8.19
C THR A 44 0.65 14.85 -8.37
N SER A 45 -0.44 15.01 -9.10
CA SER A 45 -1.35 13.95 -9.48
C SER A 45 -0.62 12.83 -10.23
N SER A 46 0.22 13.16 -11.21
CA SER A 46 0.97 12.15 -11.96
C SER A 46 1.94 11.35 -11.08
N LYS A 47 2.59 12.00 -10.10
CA LYS A 47 3.47 11.30 -9.15
C LYS A 47 2.70 10.34 -8.25
N GLU A 48 1.55 10.79 -7.74
CA GLU A 48 0.68 9.97 -6.89
C GLU A 48 0.14 8.76 -7.66
N THR A 49 -0.34 8.96 -8.89
CA THR A 49 -0.84 7.87 -9.74
C THR A 49 0.25 6.83 -9.99
N ASN A 50 1.46 7.25 -10.38
CA ASN A 50 2.57 6.32 -10.62
C ASN A 50 2.98 5.55 -9.35
N LEU A 51 2.97 6.21 -8.18
CA LEU A 51 3.24 5.55 -6.90
C LEU A 51 2.19 4.48 -6.61
N GLN A 52 0.91 4.81 -6.80
CA GLN A 52 -0.18 3.89 -6.53
C GLN A 52 -0.19 2.71 -7.51
N ASP A 53 0.11 2.94 -8.78
CA ASP A 53 0.21 1.89 -9.79
C ASP A 53 1.34 0.91 -9.44
N GLY A 54 2.48 1.41 -8.97
CA GLY A 54 3.57 0.59 -8.46
C GLY A 54 3.16 -0.25 -7.24
N PHE A 55 2.42 0.33 -6.30
CA PHE A 55 1.91 -0.41 -5.15
C PHE A 55 0.89 -1.49 -5.57
N ASN A 56 -0.05 -1.15 -6.44
CA ASN A 56 -1.08 -2.08 -6.94
C ASN A 56 -0.45 -3.28 -7.66
N ALA A 57 0.67 -3.08 -8.37
CA ALA A 57 1.40 -4.16 -9.02
C ALA A 57 2.04 -5.13 -7.99
N GLY A 58 2.65 -4.60 -6.93
CA GLY A 58 3.34 -5.43 -5.93
C GLY A 58 2.42 -6.01 -4.83
N PHE A 59 1.25 -5.41 -4.60
CA PHE A 59 0.36 -5.78 -3.50
C PHE A 59 -0.16 -7.23 -3.56
N PRO A 60 -0.59 -7.79 -4.71
CA PRO A 60 -1.03 -9.18 -4.80
C PRO A 60 0.04 -10.18 -4.32
N ASN A 61 1.29 -10.01 -4.76
CA ASN A 61 2.40 -10.88 -4.36
C ASN A 61 2.69 -10.79 -2.86
N GLY A 62 2.77 -9.56 -2.32
CA GLY A 62 2.98 -9.34 -0.90
C GLY A 62 1.84 -9.87 -0.02
N SER A 63 0.59 -9.71 -0.48
CA SER A 63 -0.59 -10.19 0.24
C SER A 63 -0.68 -11.71 0.29
N ASN A 64 -0.29 -12.42 -0.78
CA ASN A 64 -0.22 -13.87 -0.81
C ASN A 64 0.80 -14.40 0.22
N LEU A 65 1.99 -13.79 0.28
CA LEU A 65 3.01 -14.14 1.27
C LEU A 65 2.55 -13.85 2.70
N GLY A 66 1.95 -12.68 2.92
CA GLY A 66 1.38 -12.31 4.22
C GLY A 66 0.31 -13.31 4.67
N TYR A 67 -0.56 -13.76 3.75
CA TYR A 67 -1.55 -14.79 4.02
C TYR A 67 -0.91 -16.12 4.44
N ARG A 68 0.11 -16.59 3.71
CA ARG A 68 0.83 -17.84 4.04
C ARG A 68 1.49 -17.76 5.42
N VAL A 69 2.20 -16.68 5.71
CA VAL A 69 2.81 -16.43 7.03
C VAL A 69 1.75 -16.41 8.13
N GLY A 70 0.65 -15.71 7.91
CA GLY A 70 -0.46 -15.62 8.85
C GLY A 70 -1.06 -17.01 9.15
N LYS A 71 -1.26 -17.83 8.12
CA LYS A 71 -1.76 -19.20 8.27
C LYS A 71 -0.81 -20.07 9.11
N ILE A 72 0.50 -19.97 8.87
CA ILE A 72 1.52 -20.71 9.62
C ILE A 72 1.52 -20.31 11.10
N LEU A 73 1.54 -19.00 11.39
CA LEU A 73 1.54 -18.52 12.77
C LEU A 73 0.23 -18.82 13.49
N GLY A 74 -0.91 -18.66 12.82
CA GLY A 74 -2.23 -18.94 13.40
C GLY A 74 -2.42 -20.41 13.74
N THR A 75 -1.96 -21.33 12.89
CA THR A 75 -2.03 -22.78 13.16
C THR A 75 -1.14 -23.17 14.35
N LEU A 76 0.11 -22.68 14.41
CA LEU A 76 1.00 -22.93 15.55
C LEU A 76 0.45 -22.37 16.87
N GLN A 77 -0.13 -21.16 16.84
CA GLN A 77 -0.79 -20.56 18.01
C GLN A 77 -1.99 -21.38 18.46
N SER A 78 -2.84 -21.83 17.53
CA SER A 78 -4.00 -22.67 17.83
C SER A 78 -3.57 -24.01 18.46
N LEU A 79 -2.56 -24.66 17.89
CA LEU A 79 -1.98 -25.90 18.45
C LEU A 79 -1.45 -25.68 19.87
N SER A 80 -0.65 -24.63 20.08
CA SER A 80 -0.15 -24.28 21.42
C SER A 80 -1.28 -24.07 22.43
N TYR A 81 -2.40 -23.46 22.01
CA TYR A 81 -3.56 -23.23 22.86
C TYR A 81 -4.30 -24.53 23.20
N ILE A 82 -4.57 -25.37 22.21
CA ILE A 82 -5.24 -26.68 22.40
C ILE A 82 -4.43 -27.56 23.34
N LEU A 83 -3.10 -27.61 23.16
CA LEU A 83 -2.22 -28.43 24.00
C LEU A 83 -2.18 -27.92 25.44
N ASN A 84 -2.12 -26.61 25.66
CA ASN A 84 -2.17 -26.04 27.01
C ASN A 84 -3.47 -26.43 27.74
N ASN A 85 -4.60 -26.39 27.05
CA ASN A 85 -5.88 -26.83 27.62
C ASN A 85 -5.88 -28.33 27.95
N GLN A 86 -5.20 -29.18 27.16
CA GLN A 86 -5.11 -30.61 27.44
C GLN A 86 -4.16 -30.95 28.60
N GLU A 87 -3.10 -30.15 28.84
CA GLU A 87 -2.16 -30.34 29.95
C GLU A 87 -2.84 -30.21 31.32
N THR A 88 -3.82 -29.31 31.45
CA THR A 88 -4.63 -29.20 32.68
C THR A 88 -5.40 -30.48 33.04
N SER A 89 -5.52 -31.42 32.10
CA SER A 89 -6.16 -32.73 32.28
C SER A 89 -5.17 -33.89 32.60
N GLY A 90 -3.89 -33.58 32.87
CA GLY A 90 -2.93 -34.54 33.46
C GLY A 90 -2.04 -35.32 32.49
N LYS A 91 -1.92 -34.89 31.23
CA LYS A 91 -0.93 -35.42 30.27
C LYS A 91 0.12 -34.36 29.95
N GLU A 92 1.18 -34.30 30.74
CA GLU A 92 2.36 -33.53 30.36
C GLU A 92 3.12 -34.31 29.28
N SER A 93 3.16 -33.77 28.07
CA SER A 93 4.00 -34.30 27.01
C SER A 93 5.02 -33.23 26.64
N GLY A 94 6.32 -33.54 26.69
CA GLY A 94 7.39 -32.59 26.31
C GLY A 94 7.26 -32.01 24.90
N PHE A 95 6.34 -32.56 24.11
CA PHE A 95 5.92 -32.06 22.81
C PHE A 95 5.22 -30.70 22.85
N SER A 96 4.46 -30.38 23.89
CA SER A 96 3.80 -29.07 24.05
C SER A 96 4.84 -27.94 24.17
N GLN A 97 5.93 -28.20 24.88
CA GLN A 97 7.06 -27.29 25.02
C GLN A 97 7.77 -27.10 23.68
N SER A 98 7.94 -28.17 22.89
CA SER A 98 8.50 -28.07 21.53
C SER A 98 7.64 -27.18 20.62
N VAL A 99 6.32 -27.33 20.62
CA VAL A 99 5.41 -26.48 19.83
C VAL A 99 5.49 -25.01 20.25
N ARG A 100 5.64 -24.74 21.55
CA ARG A 100 5.84 -23.37 22.06
C ARG A 100 7.17 -22.77 21.60
N GLN A 101 8.25 -23.55 21.67
CA GLN A 101 9.57 -23.14 21.17
C GLN A 101 9.50 -22.82 19.67
N ASP A 102 8.86 -23.70 18.91
CA ASP A 102 8.68 -23.56 17.47
C ASP A 102 7.86 -22.34 17.08
N LEU A 103 6.85 -21.98 17.87
CA LEU A 103 6.08 -20.76 17.69
C LEU A 103 6.99 -19.53 17.83
N VAL A 104 7.83 -19.49 18.87
CA VAL A 104 8.78 -18.39 19.10
C VAL A 104 9.78 -18.29 17.94
N ASP A 105 10.32 -19.42 17.50
CA ASP A 105 11.26 -19.49 16.38
C ASP A 105 10.59 -19.04 15.07
N ALA A 106 9.38 -19.52 14.79
CA ALA A 106 8.60 -19.10 13.63
C ALA A 106 8.29 -17.59 13.66
N GLN A 107 7.97 -17.01 14.81
CA GLN A 107 7.77 -15.56 14.95
C GLN A 107 9.04 -14.74 14.67
N GLN A 108 10.22 -15.29 14.96
CA GLN A 108 11.49 -14.62 14.69
C GLN A 108 11.98 -14.82 13.26
N GLU A 109 11.70 -15.97 12.65
CA GLU A 109 12.05 -16.30 11.26
C GLU A 109 11.09 -15.65 10.26
N LEU A 110 9.79 -15.60 10.55
CA LEU A 110 8.74 -15.12 9.65
C LEU A 110 8.41 -13.63 9.80
N LYS A 111 9.30 -12.84 10.41
CA LYS A 111 9.13 -11.39 10.44
C LYS A 111 9.13 -10.83 9.03
N ILE A 112 8.34 -9.79 8.80
CA ILE A 112 8.18 -9.17 7.48
C ILE A 112 9.52 -8.77 6.85
N ASN A 113 10.47 -8.29 7.67
CA ASN A 113 11.81 -7.91 7.24
C ASN A 113 12.66 -9.08 6.71
N LYS A 114 12.31 -10.32 7.06
CA LYS A 114 12.99 -11.55 6.62
C LYS A 114 12.25 -12.25 5.49
N VAL A 115 10.93 -12.10 5.43
CA VAL A 115 10.09 -12.70 4.39
C VAL A 115 10.08 -11.84 3.12
N LEU A 116 10.15 -10.51 3.26
CA LEU A 116 10.10 -9.57 2.14
C LEU A 116 11.48 -8.93 1.86
N ILE A 117 12.55 -9.73 1.86
CA ILE A 117 13.89 -9.23 1.54
C ILE A 117 13.97 -8.99 0.04
N LYS A 118 14.53 -7.84 -0.37
CA LYS A 118 14.77 -7.48 -1.78
C LYS A 118 15.50 -8.56 -2.59
N SER A 119 16.34 -9.39 -1.96
CA SER A 119 17.06 -10.49 -2.62
C SER A 119 16.17 -11.64 -3.06
N LEU A 120 14.94 -11.72 -2.58
CA LEU A 120 13.96 -12.76 -2.91
C LEU A 120 13.08 -12.33 -4.10
N PHE A 121 13.19 -11.08 -4.53
CA PHE A 121 12.46 -10.51 -5.64
C PHE A 121 13.41 -10.18 -6.78
N ASP A 122 12.97 -10.42 -8.01
CA ASP A 122 13.70 -9.95 -9.18
C ASP A 122 13.47 -8.45 -9.42
N ASN A 123 14.04 -7.92 -10.51
CA ASN A 123 13.85 -6.51 -10.87
C ASN A 123 12.40 -6.14 -11.20
N ASN A 124 11.54 -7.14 -11.47
CA ASN A 124 10.12 -6.97 -11.77
C ASN A 124 9.24 -7.15 -10.53
N LEU A 125 9.82 -7.36 -9.34
CA LEU A 125 9.11 -7.66 -8.09
C LEU A 125 8.35 -8.99 -8.14
N ASP A 126 8.79 -9.91 -9.01
CA ASP A 126 8.27 -11.26 -9.09
C ASP A 126 9.04 -12.19 -8.15
N LEU A 127 8.32 -13.20 -7.66
CA LEU A 127 8.88 -14.24 -6.80
C LEU A 127 9.69 -15.22 -7.64
N THR A 128 10.96 -15.42 -7.30
CA THR A 128 11.79 -16.45 -7.92
C THR A 128 11.34 -17.86 -7.47
N GLU A 129 11.51 -18.88 -8.31
CA GLU A 129 10.95 -20.24 -8.07
C GLU A 129 11.39 -20.90 -6.74
N ASN A 130 12.52 -20.49 -6.14
CA ASN A 130 13.03 -21.03 -4.87
C ASN A 130 13.03 -19.99 -3.72
N SER A 131 12.17 -18.97 -3.78
CA SER A 131 12.30 -17.79 -2.90
C SER A 131 12.06 -18.04 -1.42
N HIS A 132 11.35 -19.10 -1.03
CA HIS A 132 10.89 -19.26 0.35
C HIS A 132 11.05 -20.67 0.94
N ASP A 133 12.26 -21.18 0.93
CA ASP A 133 12.66 -22.39 1.68
C ASP A 133 12.19 -22.36 3.14
N ILE A 134 12.17 -21.17 3.75
CA ILE A 134 11.72 -20.97 5.13
C ILE A 134 10.22 -21.25 5.27
N LEU A 135 9.38 -20.79 4.33
CA LEU A 135 7.94 -21.05 4.38
C LEU A 135 7.65 -22.54 4.19
N GLU A 136 8.33 -23.19 3.25
CA GLU A 136 8.16 -24.61 2.98
C GLU A 136 8.60 -25.49 4.16
N LYS A 137 9.69 -25.12 4.83
CA LYS A 137 10.13 -25.74 6.10
C LYS A 137 9.01 -25.72 7.13
N TRP A 138 8.41 -24.56 7.37
CA TRP A 138 7.36 -24.41 8.39
C TRP A 138 6.03 -25.05 7.98
N GLU A 139 5.65 -24.99 6.70
CA GLU A 139 4.48 -25.70 6.17
C GLU A 139 4.62 -27.22 6.33
N SER A 140 5.80 -27.77 6.06
CA SER A 140 6.09 -29.20 6.25
C SER A 140 6.02 -29.62 7.73
N LYS A 141 6.50 -28.74 8.61
CA LYS A 141 6.44 -28.95 10.06
C LYS A 141 5.00 -28.93 10.58
N ILE A 142 4.18 -28.01 10.10
CA ILE A 142 2.74 -27.97 10.43
C ILE A 142 2.04 -29.23 9.92
N LYS A 143 2.28 -29.66 8.68
CA LYS A 143 1.70 -30.92 8.15
C LYS A 143 2.02 -32.11 9.05
N THR A 144 3.22 -32.15 9.61
CA THR A 144 3.63 -33.19 10.57
C THR A 144 2.82 -33.10 11.86
N TYR A 145 2.61 -31.90 12.40
CA TYR A 145 1.78 -31.67 13.59
C TYR A 145 0.30 -31.97 13.37
N THR A 146 -0.27 -31.54 12.25
CA THR A 146 -1.64 -31.86 11.81
C THR A 146 -1.85 -33.37 11.76
N LYS A 147 -0.91 -34.11 11.13
CA LYS A 147 -0.97 -35.57 11.04
C LYS A 147 -0.89 -36.25 12.40
N TYR A 148 -0.04 -35.75 13.30
CA TYR A 148 0.16 -36.33 14.62
C TYR A 148 -1.08 -36.17 15.52
N TYR A 149 -1.69 -34.98 15.50
CA TYR A 149 -2.85 -34.70 16.34
C TYR A 149 -4.20 -35.02 15.68
N ASN A 150 -4.19 -35.40 14.40
CA ASN A 150 -5.39 -35.69 13.61
C ASN A 150 -6.38 -34.51 13.64
N ILE A 151 -5.85 -33.29 13.66
CA ILE A 151 -6.61 -32.03 13.66
C ILE A 151 -6.61 -31.50 12.23
N ASP A 152 -7.77 -31.45 11.58
CA ASP A 152 -7.94 -30.77 10.30
C ASP A 152 -8.20 -29.27 10.51
N PHE A 153 -7.52 -28.44 9.71
CA PHE A 153 -7.64 -26.98 9.67
C PHE A 153 -7.98 -26.49 8.27
#